data_AF-A0A849Y160-F1
#
_entry.id   AF-A0A849Y160-F1
#
_cell.length_a   1.000
_cell.length_b   1.000
_cell.length_c   1.000
_cell.angle_alpha   90.00
_cell.angle_beta   90.00
_cell.angle_gamma   90.00
#
_symmetry.space_group_name_H-M   'P 1'
#
loop_
_entity.id
_entity.type
_entity.pdbx_description
1 polymer ?
#
loop_
_entity_poly.entity_id
_entity_poly.type
_entity_poly.pdbx_seq_one_letter_code
_entity_poly.pdbx_strand_id
1 'polypeptide(L)'
;GAAAVARHPTGLLRARATLRQLCALAGDCALPEARIADWPDLPVRGVHLDLKYIMHRKEYLMRWLDALADYKVNLLLLEYEDKFPYRRHPVLRHPLAFTERELTAFLAKARGHGIRIVPLIQNMGHVEYILKHEEFAHLRRNGWYTEYDTSKPEALALAKDILDDVLRFHEEDEWFHVGGDECFSLHKEAKEVAAKLYGDHMIQVLAHVAARGKRPLIWQDMIAGLPPSLRDPLLAKIPPKTILCHWQYSSIPRETRRGEALEPGARVVQGAFEMERWIEIRKAGFDTLGVSCKNWGSLVPMYARYVGENIVEMIRGAHRFDALGTIMSSWACFSMPLPMEDFGMALGADRGWRVRRETDRRGFEEAWARLRFGLPDARAVEAIHLLGGEIELPTKHTKLGRPVHLPYWFYMDLVLHFPNAHEDRIKYGAAGFDQKVDWKRIVERKIALYHASEVRADAAEAIGRFARQARAAQEMLPSLRKAARRGRDDLAYLEWAAKFREHAAARFLFLAEGGAPVARRKLLAEGRRLRREMRKNFRGFLAPSQTDQQEASLFDGEEALLQTPSR
;
A
#
# COMPACT_ATOMS: atom_id res chain seq x y z
N GLY A 1 -6.03 -40.37 -9.70
CA GLY A 1 -5.25 -39.95 -8.50
C GLY A 1 -4.24 -38.89 -8.91
N ALA A 2 -3.64 -38.16 -7.97
CA ALA A 2 -2.59 -37.19 -8.24
C ALA A 2 -1.34 -37.51 -7.41
N ALA A 3 -0.15 -37.36 -8.00
CA ALA A 3 1.13 -37.53 -7.32
C ALA A 3 1.97 -36.25 -7.50
N ALA A 4 2.64 -35.83 -6.42
CA ALA A 4 3.52 -34.67 -6.44
C ALA A 4 4.90 -35.07 -5.90
N VAL A 5 5.96 -34.66 -6.61
CA VAL A 5 7.35 -34.86 -6.21
C VAL A 5 8.03 -33.50 -6.21
N ALA A 6 8.76 -33.18 -5.14
CA ALA A 6 9.48 -31.92 -5.01
C ALA A 6 10.85 -32.14 -4.37
N ARG A 7 11.82 -31.30 -4.76
CA ARG A 7 13.17 -31.31 -4.16
C ARG A 7 13.21 -30.73 -2.75
N HIS A 8 12.22 -29.91 -2.40
CA HIS A 8 12.12 -29.21 -1.12
C HIS A 8 10.65 -29.22 -0.64
N PRO A 9 10.37 -29.27 0.68
CA PRO A 9 8.99 -29.28 1.21
C PRO A 9 8.10 -28.14 0.69
N THR A 10 8.67 -26.96 0.46
CA THR A 10 7.93 -25.83 -0.12
C THR A 10 7.38 -26.13 -1.52
N GLY A 11 8.05 -26.98 -2.30
CA GLY A 11 7.56 -27.42 -3.61
C GLY A 11 6.28 -28.25 -3.50
N LEU A 12 6.12 -29.06 -2.44
CA LEU A 12 4.87 -29.79 -2.18
C LEU A 12 3.72 -28.82 -1.85
N LEU A 13 4.00 -27.74 -1.11
CA LEU A 13 3.00 -26.69 -0.85
C LEU A 13 2.55 -26.00 -2.14
N ARG A 14 3.47 -25.76 -3.09
CA ARG A 14 3.11 -25.15 -4.40
C ARG A 14 2.40 -26.12 -5.33
N ALA A 15 2.73 -27.42 -5.26
CA ALA A 15 1.98 -28.46 -5.96
C ALA A 15 0.55 -28.55 -5.42
N ARG A 16 0.36 -28.48 -4.09
CA ARG A 16 -0.96 -28.41 -3.44
C ARG A 16 -1.78 -27.20 -3.92
N ALA A 17 -1.17 -26.00 -3.97
CA ALA A 17 -1.83 -24.80 -4.49
C ALA A 17 -2.27 -24.98 -5.96
N THR A 18 -1.40 -25.54 -6.80
CA THR A 18 -1.70 -25.83 -8.21
C THR A 18 -2.87 -26.81 -8.34
N LEU A 19 -2.86 -27.91 -7.59
CA LEU A 19 -3.94 -28.90 -7.61
C LEU A 19 -5.27 -28.29 -7.16
N ARG A 20 -5.26 -27.47 -6.10
CA ARG A 20 -6.46 -26.73 -5.64
C ARG A 20 -7.03 -25.81 -6.72
N GLN A 21 -6.17 -25.08 -7.41
CA GLN A 21 -6.58 -24.19 -8.51
C GLN A 21 -7.17 -24.99 -9.68
N LEU A 22 -6.54 -26.10 -10.06
CA LEU A 22 -7.05 -26.97 -11.13
C LEU A 22 -8.42 -27.55 -10.76
N CYS A 23 -8.60 -28.08 -9.54
CA CYS A 23 -9.91 -28.55 -9.07
C CYS A 23 -10.95 -27.43 -9.07
N ALA A 24 -10.58 -26.22 -8.62
CA ALA A 24 -11.49 -25.07 -8.61
C ALA A 24 -11.90 -24.61 -10.02
N LEU A 25 -11.04 -24.83 -11.03
CA LEU A 25 -11.33 -24.52 -12.43
C LEU A 25 -12.15 -25.62 -13.11
N ALA A 26 -11.92 -26.89 -12.76
CA ALA A 26 -12.65 -28.03 -13.31
C ALA A 26 -14.08 -28.14 -12.76
N GLY A 27 -14.32 -27.67 -11.53
CA GLY A 27 -15.62 -27.85 -10.87
C GLY A 27 -15.92 -29.34 -10.66
N ASP A 28 -17.09 -29.79 -11.13
CA ASP A 28 -17.52 -31.18 -11.02
C ASP A 28 -16.94 -32.08 -12.14
N CYS A 29 -16.17 -31.52 -13.07
CA CYS A 29 -15.53 -32.29 -14.14
C CYS A 29 -14.28 -33.02 -13.63
N ALA A 30 -13.99 -34.18 -14.23
CA ALA A 30 -12.71 -34.86 -14.01
C ALA A 30 -11.55 -34.00 -14.53
N LEU A 31 -10.44 -33.97 -13.79
CA LEU A 31 -9.20 -33.36 -14.28
C LEU A 31 -8.64 -34.19 -15.44
N PRO A 32 -8.19 -33.57 -16.54
CA PRO A 32 -7.49 -34.29 -17.59
C PRO A 32 -6.17 -34.86 -17.05
N GLU A 33 -5.71 -35.96 -17.64
CA GLU A 33 -4.38 -36.46 -17.38
C GLU A 33 -3.35 -35.44 -17.85
N ALA A 34 -2.47 -35.01 -16.96
CA ALA A 34 -1.43 -34.02 -17.25
C ALA A 34 -0.20 -34.25 -16.38
N ARG A 35 0.98 -33.92 -16.94
CA ARG A 35 2.24 -33.82 -16.19
C ARG A 35 2.67 -32.36 -16.17
N ILE A 36 2.83 -31.81 -14.97
CA ILE A 36 3.26 -30.42 -14.76
C ILE A 36 4.65 -30.44 -14.12
N ALA A 37 5.62 -29.86 -14.82
CA ALA A 37 6.95 -29.56 -14.30
C ALA A 37 7.09 -28.03 -14.18
N ASP A 38 7.27 -27.52 -12.96
CA ASP A 38 7.09 -26.10 -12.68
C ASP A 38 7.97 -25.62 -11.52
N TRP A 39 8.53 -24.41 -11.64
CA TRP A 39 9.36 -23.74 -10.64
C TRP A 39 9.36 -22.22 -10.87
N PRO A 40 9.57 -21.39 -9.83
CA PRO A 40 9.59 -19.94 -9.99
C PRO A 40 10.92 -19.43 -10.57
N ASP A 41 10.84 -18.40 -11.41
CA ASP A 41 12.01 -17.64 -11.91
C ASP A 41 12.63 -16.72 -10.83
N LEU A 42 11.81 -16.19 -9.90
CA LEU A 42 12.29 -15.43 -8.73
C LEU A 42 12.16 -16.23 -7.43
N PRO A 43 13.24 -16.33 -6.61
CA PRO A 43 13.19 -17.05 -5.34
C PRO A 43 12.19 -16.45 -4.34
N VAL A 44 12.17 -15.11 -4.20
CA VAL A 44 11.27 -14.38 -3.30
C VAL A 44 10.14 -13.71 -4.08
N ARG A 45 8.90 -13.98 -3.64
CA ARG A 45 7.65 -13.35 -4.09
C ARG A 45 6.92 -12.91 -2.83
N GLY A 46 7.25 -11.71 -2.36
CA GLY A 46 6.83 -11.16 -1.09
C GLY A 46 5.65 -10.22 -1.22
N VAL A 47 4.87 -10.11 -0.14
CA VAL A 47 3.85 -9.08 0.05
C VAL A 47 4.13 -8.34 1.35
N HIS A 48 3.75 -7.07 1.41
CA HIS A 48 3.76 -6.28 2.63
C HIS A 48 2.36 -6.16 3.21
N LEU A 49 2.25 -6.36 4.51
CA LEU A 49 1.10 -5.97 5.34
C LEU A 49 1.55 -4.84 6.25
N ASP A 50 1.03 -3.65 5.98
CA ASP A 50 1.19 -2.46 6.78
C ASP A 50 0.02 -2.33 7.76
N LEU A 51 0.31 -2.36 9.06
CA LEU A 51 -0.68 -2.22 10.12
C LEU A 51 -0.70 -0.82 10.74
N LYS A 52 0.08 0.12 10.17
CA LYS A 52 -0.01 1.56 10.47
C LYS A 52 -1.46 2.00 10.23
N TYR A 53 -2.03 2.75 11.17
CA TYR A 53 -3.41 3.28 11.13
C TYR A 53 -4.56 2.27 11.09
N ILE A 54 -4.54 1.26 10.21
CA ILE A 54 -5.64 0.35 9.89
C ILE A 54 -5.39 -1.04 10.46
N MET A 55 -6.42 -1.63 11.09
CA MET A 55 -6.39 -3.00 11.56
C MET A 55 -7.51 -3.80 10.91
N HIS A 56 -7.09 -4.79 10.14
CA HIS A 56 -8.03 -5.75 9.58
C HIS A 56 -8.53 -6.70 10.67
N ARG A 57 -9.70 -7.31 10.43
CA ARG A 57 -10.15 -8.37 11.31
C ARG A 57 -9.17 -9.54 11.31
N LYS A 58 -8.91 -10.08 12.49
CA LYS A 58 -7.95 -11.16 12.67
C LYS A 58 -8.40 -12.39 11.87
N GLU A 59 -9.71 -12.67 11.84
CA GLU A 59 -10.30 -13.75 11.04
C GLU A 59 -10.12 -13.52 9.54
N TYR A 60 -10.18 -12.26 9.10
CA TYR A 60 -9.90 -11.90 7.71
C TYR A 60 -8.42 -12.13 7.39
N LEU A 61 -7.50 -11.66 8.23
CA LEU A 61 -6.06 -11.87 8.06
C LEU A 61 -5.69 -13.36 8.00
N MET A 62 -6.36 -14.20 8.81
CA MET A 62 -6.19 -15.65 8.74
C MET A 62 -6.61 -16.22 7.38
N ARG A 63 -7.73 -15.78 6.79
CA ARG A 63 -8.13 -16.20 5.43
C ARG A 63 -7.23 -15.61 4.34
N TRP A 64 -6.73 -14.40 4.56
CA TRP A 64 -5.82 -13.74 3.64
C TRP A 64 -4.51 -14.54 3.48
N LEU A 65 -3.98 -15.14 4.56
CA LEU A 65 -2.85 -16.07 4.47
C LEU A 65 -3.12 -17.29 3.57
N ASP A 66 -4.36 -17.79 3.53
CA ASP A 66 -4.73 -18.88 2.62
C ASP A 66 -4.69 -18.42 1.15
N ALA A 67 -5.16 -17.20 0.88
CA ALA A 67 -5.10 -16.61 -0.45
C ALA A 67 -3.64 -16.40 -0.92
N LEU A 68 -2.77 -15.90 -0.05
CA LEU A 68 -1.33 -15.77 -0.34
C LEU A 68 -0.70 -17.13 -0.69
N ALA A 69 -1.05 -18.18 0.05
CA ALA A 69 -0.57 -19.53 -0.21
C ALA A 69 -1.04 -20.04 -1.59
N ASP A 70 -2.31 -19.83 -1.93
CA ASP A 70 -2.89 -20.18 -3.23
C ASP A 70 -2.22 -19.38 -4.38
N TYR A 71 -1.83 -18.11 -4.15
CA TYR A 71 -1.03 -17.32 -5.12
C TYR A 71 0.45 -17.70 -5.18
N LYS A 72 0.91 -18.65 -4.37
CA LYS A 72 2.31 -19.07 -4.29
C LYS A 72 3.28 -17.97 -3.75
N VAL A 73 2.74 -17.00 -3.01
CA VAL A 73 3.53 -16.03 -2.22
C VAL A 73 4.29 -16.77 -1.12
N ASN A 74 5.53 -16.34 -0.84
CA ASN A 74 6.41 -17.01 0.11
C ASN A 74 7.11 -16.10 1.11
N LEU A 75 6.80 -14.81 1.12
CA LEU A 75 7.32 -13.87 2.11
C LEU A 75 6.23 -12.87 2.50
N LEU A 76 6.11 -12.60 3.80
CA LEU A 76 5.27 -11.56 4.36
C LEU A 76 6.17 -10.58 5.13
N LEU A 77 6.34 -9.38 4.58
CA LEU A 77 6.85 -8.24 5.32
C LEU A 77 5.70 -7.73 6.19
N LEU A 78 5.90 -7.67 7.50
CA LEU A 78 4.85 -7.36 8.47
C LEU A 78 5.27 -6.14 9.29
N GLU A 79 4.75 -4.98 8.91
CA GLU A 79 4.97 -3.72 9.62
C GLU A 79 3.93 -3.55 10.72
N TYR A 80 4.39 -3.59 11.97
CA TYR A 80 3.48 -3.66 13.12
C TYR A 80 3.04 -2.31 13.67
N GLU A 81 3.97 -1.36 13.79
CA GLU A 81 3.83 -0.15 14.59
C GLU A 81 3.13 -0.38 15.94
N ASP A 82 2.01 0.30 16.22
CA ASP A 82 1.22 0.20 17.45
C ASP A 82 0.25 -1.00 17.51
N LYS A 83 0.28 -1.89 16.49
CA LYS A 83 -0.54 -3.11 16.46
C LYS A 83 0.17 -4.35 17.00
N PHE A 84 1.39 -4.20 17.50
CA PHE A 84 2.11 -5.25 18.22
C PHE A 84 1.74 -5.30 19.72
N PRO A 85 1.67 -6.49 20.36
CA PRO A 85 1.43 -6.64 21.79
C PRO A 85 2.69 -6.29 22.63
N TYR A 86 3.12 -5.03 22.65
CA TYR A 86 4.27 -4.61 23.46
C TYR A 86 4.08 -4.92 24.96
N ARG A 87 5.08 -5.57 25.57
CA ARG A 87 5.16 -5.83 27.01
C ARG A 87 5.95 -4.77 27.74
N ARG A 88 7.09 -4.34 27.16
CA ARG A 88 8.01 -3.37 27.80
C ARG A 88 7.47 -1.96 27.75
N HIS A 89 6.77 -1.62 26.67
CA HIS A 89 6.14 -0.31 26.46
C HIS A 89 4.64 -0.46 26.19
N PRO A 90 3.83 -0.82 27.20
CA PRO A 90 2.37 -1.02 27.05
C PRO A 90 1.63 0.18 26.46
N VAL A 91 2.15 1.40 26.66
CA VAL A 91 1.62 2.66 26.14
C VAL A 91 1.53 2.67 24.61
N LEU A 92 2.43 1.94 23.93
CA LEU A 92 2.48 1.85 22.47
C LEU A 92 1.39 0.94 21.91
N ARG A 93 0.66 0.19 22.75
CA ARG A 93 -0.35 -0.76 22.26
C ARG A 93 -1.64 -0.04 21.93
N HIS A 94 -2.01 -0.09 20.66
CA HIS A 94 -3.36 0.28 20.25
C HIS A 94 -4.38 -0.72 20.83
N PRO A 95 -5.61 -0.31 21.20
CA PRO A 95 -6.69 -1.22 21.63
C PRO A 95 -7.07 -2.31 20.61
N LEU A 96 -6.65 -2.15 19.36
CA LEU A 96 -6.89 -3.11 18.26
C LEU A 96 -5.68 -3.98 17.94
N ALA A 97 -4.56 -3.80 18.65
CA ALA A 97 -3.37 -4.62 18.49
C ALA A 97 -3.71 -6.11 18.56
N PHE A 98 -2.85 -6.94 17.97
CA PHE A 98 -2.93 -8.36 18.23
C PHE A 98 -2.76 -8.61 19.72
N THR A 99 -3.54 -9.55 20.27
CA THR A 99 -3.12 -10.26 21.47
C THR A 99 -1.97 -11.20 21.13
N GLU A 100 -1.17 -11.58 22.12
CA GLU A 100 -0.06 -12.52 21.92
C GLU A 100 -0.51 -13.86 21.33
N ARG A 101 -1.66 -14.37 21.79
CA ARG A 101 -2.27 -15.61 21.29
C ARG A 101 -2.66 -15.48 19.83
N GLU A 102 -3.31 -14.38 19.45
CA GLU A 102 -3.70 -14.14 18.05
C GLU A 102 -2.46 -13.99 17.16
N LEU A 103 -1.43 -13.26 17.62
CA LEU A 103 -0.20 -13.09 16.85
C LEU A 103 0.51 -14.44 16.65
N THR A 104 0.65 -15.23 17.71
CA THR A 104 1.25 -16.58 17.65
C THR A 104 0.51 -17.46 16.63
N ALA A 105 -0.82 -17.48 16.66
CA ALA A 105 -1.63 -18.24 15.71
C ALA A 105 -1.48 -17.75 14.26
N PHE A 106 -1.40 -16.43 14.06
CA PHE A 106 -1.19 -15.83 12.75
C PHE A 106 0.18 -16.20 12.16
N LEU A 107 1.25 -16.06 12.95
CA LEU A 107 2.61 -16.42 12.54
C LEU A 107 2.73 -17.91 12.24
N ALA A 108 2.18 -18.77 13.11
CA ALA A 108 2.20 -20.22 12.91
C ALA A 108 1.48 -20.63 11.61
N LYS A 109 0.33 -20.02 11.31
CA LYS A 109 -0.39 -20.28 10.06
C LYS A 109 0.42 -19.86 8.82
N ALA A 110 1.04 -18.69 8.86
CA ALA A 110 1.86 -18.21 7.75
C ALA A 110 3.06 -19.15 7.49
N ARG A 111 3.78 -19.55 8.55
CA ARG A 111 4.89 -20.52 8.46
C ARG A 111 4.41 -21.87 7.93
N GLY A 112 3.25 -22.36 8.38
CA GLY A 112 2.63 -23.60 7.87
C GLY A 112 2.27 -23.57 6.38
N HIS A 113 2.08 -22.38 5.81
CA HIS A 113 1.90 -22.17 4.37
C HIS A 113 3.20 -21.97 3.60
N GLY A 114 4.35 -22.08 4.27
CA GLY A 114 5.66 -21.82 3.68
C GLY A 114 5.85 -20.34 3.31
N ILE A 115 5.24 -19.44 4.08
CA ILE A 115 5.42 -17.99 3.99
C ILE A 115 6.41 -17.59 5.07
N ARG A 116 7.61 -17.14 4.67
CA ARG A 116 8.61 -16.55 5.58
C ARG A 116 8.07 -15.24 6.13
N ILE A 117 8.15 -15.04 7.44
CA ILE A 117 7.83 -13.76 8.05
C ILE A 117 9.07 -12.88 8.12
N VAL A 118 8.89 -11.60 7.84
CA VAL A 118 9.88 -10.55 8.08
C VAL A 118 9.17 -9.46 8.90
N PRO A 119 9.35 -9.40 10.23
CA PRO A 119 8.86 -8.26 11.00
C PRO A 119 9.54 -6.97 10.54
N LEU A 120 8.79 -5.87 10.49
CA LEU A 120 9.28 -4.53 10.25
C LEU A 120 8.91 -3.63 11.42
N ILE A 121 9.93 -3.00 11.99
CA ILE A 121 9.79 -1.94 12.98
C ILE A 121 10.54 -0.72 12.48
N GLN A 122 9.85 0.41 12.45
CA GLN A 122 10.43 1.67 12.03
C GLN A 122 11.44 2.16 13.06
N ASN A 123 12.61 2.55 12.57
CA ASN A 123 13.68 3.16 13.35
C ASN A 123 14.15 4.44 12.66
N MET A 124 14.48 5.44 13.47
CA MET A 124 14.80 6.81 13.06
C MET A 124 13.63 7.58 12.46
N GLY A 125 13.17 7.23 11.24
CA GLY A 125 11.98 7.82 10.59
C GLY A 125 10.71 7.02 10.85
N HIS A 126 9.54 7.60 10.56
CA HIS A 126 8.21 6.98 10.72
C HIS A 126 7.94 6.42 12.13
N VAL A 127 8.51 7.05 13.16
CA VAL A 127 8.35 6.63 14.57
C VAL A 127 7.18 7.33 15.26
N GLU A 128 6.18 7.78 14.50
CA GLU A 128 5.05 8.55 15.04
C GLU A 128 4.28 7.81 16.12
N TYR A 129 4.11 6.49 15.94
CA TYR A 129 3.42 5.65 16.89
C TYR A 129 4.09 5.62 18.28
N ILE A 130 5.38 5.97 18.36
CA ILE A 130 6.15 6.10 19.59
C ILE A 130 6.10 7.54 20.07
N LEU A 131 6.59 8.47 19.25
CA LEU A 131 6.85 9.83 19.69
C LEU A 131 5.58 10.67 19.84
N LYS A 132 4.40 10.20 19.43
CA LYS A 132 3.11 10.82 19.76
C LYS A 132 2.82 10.85 21.26
N HIS A 133 3.41 9.92 22.02
CA HIS A 133 3.24 9.84 23.47
C HIS A 133 4.15 10.84 24.19
N GLU A 134 3.60 11.53 25.18
CA GLU A 134 4.28 12.65 25.85
C GLU A 134 5.55 12.20 26.60
N GLU A 135 5.57 10.98 27.14
CA GLU A 135 6.75 10.43 27.81
C GLU A 135 7.99 10.35 26.90
N PHE A 136 7.80 10.23 25.58
CA PHE A 136 8.88 10.19 24.59
C PHE A 136 9.07 11.53 23.86
N ALA A 137 8.35 12.59 24.25
CA ALA A 137 8.42 13.89 23.59
C ALA A 137 9.84 14.50 23.58
N HIS A 138 10.61 14.22 24.63
CA HIS A 138 12.00 14.67 24.75
C HIS A 138 12.93 14.05 23.69
N LEU A 139 12.53 13.00 22.98
CA LEU A 139 13.30 12.34 21.92
C LEU A 139 12.94 12.83 20.50
N ARG A 140 12.03 13.81 20.38
CA ARG A 140 11.58 14.38 19.10
C ARG A 140 12.65 15.25 18.45
N ARG A 141 12.99 14.98 17.18
CA ARG A 141 13.86 15.87 16.40
C ARG A 141 13.08 17.13 16.02
N ASN A 142 13.62 18.30 16.34
CA ASN A 142 13.01 19.61 16.05
C ASN A 142 11.57 19.76 16.59
N GLY A 143 11.23 19.04 17.67
CA GLY A 143 9.87 19.03 18.26
C GLY A 143 8.85 18.18 17.50
N TRP A 144 9.26 17.52 16.41
CA TRP A 144 8.41 16.66 15.59
C TRP A 144 8.48 15.21 16.01
N TYR A 145 7.33 14.54 15.95
CA TYR A 145 7.21 13.16 16.40
C TYR A 145 7.41 12.14 15.26
N THR A 146 7.76 12.57 14.06
CA THR A 146 8.02 11.68 12.92
C THR A 146 9.41 11.06 12.98
N GLU A 147 10.35 11.68 13.70
CA GLU A 147 11.76 11.31 13.70
C GLU A 147 12.41 11.40 15.09
N TYR A 148 13.25 10.43 15.42
CA TYR A 148 14.12 10.50 16.60
C TYR A 148 15.18 11.60 16.46
N ASP A 149 15.46 12.31 17.55
CA ASP A 149 16.71 13.07 17.70
C ASP A 149 17.86 12.10 18.00
N THR A 150 18.49 11.59 16.95
CA THR A 150 19.55 10.57 17.05
C THR A 150 20.85 11.06 17.68
N SER A 151 20.95 12.37 17.97
CA SER A 151 22.03 12.91 18.81
C SER A 151 21.90 12.50 20.29
N LYS A 152 20.70 12.07 20.72
CA LYS A 152 20.42 11.63 22.10
C LYS A 152 20.63 10.12 22.23
N PRO A 153 21.52 9.64 23.10
CA PRO A 153 21.75 8.21 23.28
C PRO A 153 20.50 7.44 23.73
N GLU A 154 19.58 8.11 24.43
CA GLU A 154 18.30 7.56 24.88
C GLU A 154 17.41 7.13 23.70
N ALA A 155 17.50 7.78 22.54
CA ALA A 155 16.76 7.38 21.34
C ALA A 155 17.21 6.00 20.85
N LEU A 156 18.51 5.74 20.85
CA LEU A 156 19.04 4.42 20.48
C LEU A 156 18.70 3.35 21.53
N ALA A 157 18.73 3.70 22.81
CA ALA A 157 18.32 2.79 23.88
C ALA A 157 16.86 2.38 23.74
N LEU A 158 15.95 3.33 23.52
CA LEU A 158 14.53 3.07 23.29
C LEU A 158 14.30 2.22 22.04
N ALA A 159 14.97 2.54 20.93
CA ALA A 159 14.87 1.76 19.70
C ALA A 159 15.27 0.28 19.92
N LYS A 160 16.38 0.03 20.61
CA LYS A 160 16.83 -1.33 20.95
C LYS A 160 15.85 -2.07 21.86
N ASP A 161 15.27 -1.40 22.84
CA ASP A 161 14.29 -1.99 23.76
C ASP A 161 12.99 -2.39 23.05
N ILE A 162 12.51 -1.57 22.11
CA ILE A 162 11.34 -1.88 21.28
C ILE A 162 11.65 -3.05 20.34
N LEU A 163 12.82 -3.04 19.67
CA LEU A 163 13.27 -4.14 18.82
C LEU A 163 13.33 -5.46 19.58
N ASP A 164 13.81 -5.46 20.82
CA ASP A 164 13.89 -6.65 21.66
C ASP A 164 12.53 -7.24 22.01
N ASP A 165 11.53 -6.38 22.20
CA ASP A 165 10.16 -6.82 22.47
C ASP A 165 9.57 -7.57 21.27
N VAL A 166 9.88 -7.12 20.05
CA VAL A 166 9.44 -7.73 18.80
C VAL A 166 10.25 -8.99 18.47
N LEU A 167 11.57 -8.95 18.64
CA LEU A 167 12.47 -10.09 18.33
C LEU A 167 12.09 -11.36 19.08
N ARG A 168 11.53 -11.24 20.29
CA ARG A 168 11.00 -12.37 21.07
C ARG A 168 9.91 -13.18 20.34
N PHE A 169 9.06 -12.55 19.52
CA PHE A 169 8.03 -13.26 18.73
C PHE A 169 8.57 -13.87 17.43
N HIS A 170 9.77 -13.44 17.04
CA HIS A 170 10.37 -13.72 15.75
C HIS A 170 11.66 -14.52 15.89
N GLU A 171 11.83 -15.29 16.96
CA GLU A 171 13.01 -16.15 17.18
C GLU A 171 13.24 -17.15 16.04
N GLU A 172 12.17 -17.71 15.48
CA GLU A 172 12.19 -18.63 14.34
C GLU A 172 12.43 -17.94 12.99
N ASP A 173 12.22 -16.63 12.89
CA ASP A 173 12.30 -15.92 11.62
C ASP A 173 13.73 -15.44 11.34
N GLU A 174 14.21 -15.70 10.13
CA GLU A 174 15.60 -15.45 9.73
C GLU A 174 15.88 -13.96 9.48
N TRP A 175 14.89 -13.24 8.96
CA TRP A 175 15.05 -11.88 8.44
C TRP A 175 14.27 -10.89 9.31
N PHE A 176 14.78 -9.67 9.45
CA PHE A 176 14.14 -8.62 10.25
C PHE A 176 14.40 -7.25 9.61
N HIS A 177 13.34 -6.47 9.35
CA HIS A 177 13.43 -5.17 8.70
C HIS A 177 13.44 -4.04 9.74
N VAL A 178 14.42 -3.13 9.65
CA VAL A 178 14.63 -2.06 10.65
C VAL A 178 14.09 -0.69 10.21
N GLY A 179 13.46 -0.60 9.05
CA GLY A 179 12.88 0.65 8.54
C GLY A 179 13.98 1.56 8.03
N GLY A 180 14.04 2.78 8.56
CA GLY A 180 15.15 3.73 8.32
C GLY A 180 15.02 4.55 7.04
N ASP A 181 13.81 4.67 6.49
CA ASP A 181 13.50 5.49 5.32
C ASP A 181 13.08 6.92 5.69
N GLU A 182 13.04 7.80 4.69
CA GLU A 182 12.30 9.06 4.71
C GLU A 182 12.55 9.94 5.95
N CYS A 183 13.80 9.98 6.44
CA CYS A 183 14.24 10.87 7.53
C CYS A 183 14.37 12.32 7.01
N PHE A 184 13.23 12.92 6.66
CA PHE A 184 13.13 14.19 5.92
C PHE A 184 13.81 15.35 6.62
N SER A 185 13.91 15.34 7.96
CA SER A 185 14.62 16.38 8.70
C SER A 185 16.10 16.48 8.27
N LEU A 186 16.72 15.35 7.92
CA LEU A 186 18.12 15.30 7.46
C LEU A 186 18.33 15.91 6.08
N HIS A 187 17.28 16.07 5.27
CA HIS A 187 17.40 16.73 3.96
C HIS A 187 17.73 18.22 4.07
N LYS A 188 17.51 18.83 5.24
CA LYS A 188 17.85 20.22 5.53
C LYS A 188 19.29 20.38 6.06
N GLU A 189 19.95 19.29 6.40
CA GLU A 189 21.31 19.27 6.92
C GLU A 189 22.35 19.19 5.79
N ALA A 190 23.60 19.57 6.08
CA ALA A 190 24.72 19.26 5.19
C ALA A 190 24.87 17.74 5.02
N LYS A 191 25.28 17.28 3.84
CA LYS A 191 25.28 15.84 3.49
C LYS A 191 26.18 15.02 4.42
N GLU A 192 27.30 15.58 4.85
CA GLU A 192 28.24 14.97 5.79
C GLU A 192 27.60 14.78 7.18
N VAL A 193 26.86 15.79 7.64
CA VAL A 193 26.14 15.76 8.93
C VAL A 193 25.01 14.75 8.86
N ALA A 194 24.21 14.77 7.79
CA ALA A 194 23.15 13.81 7.55
C ALA A 194 23.67 12.36 7.51
N ALA A 195 24.74 12.10 6.76
CA ALA A 195 25.36 10.78 6.67
C ALA A 195 25.87 10.30 8.04
N LYS A 196 26.46 11.20 8.85
CA LYS A 196 26.93 10.88 10.20
C LYS A 196 25.77 10.56 11.15
N LEU A 197 24.77 11.44 11.25
CA LEU A 197 23.61 11.25 12.15
C LEU A 197 22.81 9.99 11.81
N TYR A 198 22.61 9.74 10.51
CA TYR A 198 21.95 8.53 10.02
C TYR A 198 22.80 7.29 10.31
N GLY A 199 24.07 7.30 9.93
CA GLY A 199 24.97 6.16 10.06
C GLY A 199 25.22 5.76 11.51
N ASP A 200 25.53 6.72 12.38
CA ASP A 200 25.83 6.45 13.79
C ASP A 200 24.68 5.76 14.52
N HIS A 201 23.43 6.04 14.11
CA HIS A 201 22.24 5.40 14.66
C HIS A 201 21.90 4.09 13.95
N MET A 202 21.71 4.11 12.63
CA MET A 202 21.20 2.97 11.88
C MET A 202 22.18 1.81 11.83
N ILE A 203 23.50 2.05 11.81
CA ILE A 203 24.50 0.97 11.89
C ILE A 203 24.37 0.22 13.22
N GLN A 204 24.12 0.92 14.32
CA GLN A 204 23.94 0.29 15.62
C GLN A 204 22.61 -0.47 15.72
N VAL A 205 21.54 0.03 15.11
CA VAL A 205 20.26 -0.68 14.99
C VAL A 205 20.42 -1.98 14.18
N LEU A 206 21.07 -1.90 13.01
CA LEU A 206 21.38 -3.07 12.17
C LEU A 206 22.24 -4.09 12.92
N ALA A 207 23.29 -3.63 13.61
CA ALA A 207 24.17 -4.49 14.39
C ALA A 207 23.44 -5.18 15.55
N HIS A 208 22.50 -4.49 16.21
CA HIS A 208 21.69 -5.06 17.31
C HIS A 208 20.81 -6.22 16.86
N VAL A 209 20.20 -6.08 15.67
CA VAL A 209 19.41 -7.14 15.03
C VAL A 209 20.32 -8.28 14.55
N ALA A 210 21.44 -7.96 13.90
CA ALA A 210 22.41 -8.96 13.45
C ALA A 210 23.01 -9.80 14.60
N ALA A 211 23.28 -9.16 15.75
CA ALA A 211 23.79 -9.83 16.95
C ALA A 211 22.84 -10.89 17.53
N ARG A 212 21.54 -10.84 17.18
CA ARG A 212 20.53 -11.85 17.53
C ARG A 212 20.40 -12.96 16.48
N GLY A 213 21.39 -13.10 15.61
CA GLY A 213 21.43 -14.12 14.56
C GLY A 213 20.47 -13.84 13.39
N LYS A 214 19.90 -12.63 13.32
CA LYS A 214 19.00 -12.24 12.24
C LYS A 214 19.78 -11.68 11.06
N ARG A 215 19.16 -11.75 9.88
CA ARG A 215 19.59 -11.04 8.68
C ARG A 215 18.84 -9.70 8.58
N PRO A 216 19.50 -8.55 8.78
CA PRO A 216 18.80 -7.27 8.75
C PRO A 216 18.36 -6.88 7.34
N LEU A 217 17.20 -6.25 7.22
CA LEU A 217 16.74 -5.53 6.02
C LEU A 217 16.60 -4.04 6.35
N ILE A 218 16.89 -3.18 5.39
CA ILE A 218 16.74 -1.72 5.52
C ILE A 218 16.20 -1.13 4.21
N TRP A 219 15.37 -0.09 4.31
CA TRP A 219 15.02 0.71 3.15
C TRP A 219 16.23 1.49 2.66
N GLN A 220 16.53 1.44 1.37
CA GLN A 220 17.82 1.93 0.89
C GLN A 220 17.87 3.45 0.64
N ASP A 221 16.74 4.16 0.64
CA ASP A 221 16.61 5.50 0.06
C ASP A 221 17.55 6.52 0.69
N MET A 222 17.67 6.50 2.02
CA MET A 222 18.58 7.39 2.75
C MET A 222 20.05 7.15 2.37
N ILE A 223 20.45 5.90 2.17
CA ILE A 223 21.82 5.52 1.76
C ILE A 223 22.04 5.88 0.28
N ALA A 224 21.08 5.56 -0.59
CA ALA A 224 21.15 5.80 -2.02
C ALA A 224 21.14 7.30 -2.36
N GLY A 225 20.57 8.15 -1.50
CA GLY A 225 20.54 9.61 -1.66
C GLY A 225 21.84 10.34 -1.27
N LEU A 226 22.88 9.61 -0.84
CA LEU A 226 24.20 10.15 -0.52
C LEU A 226 25.14 10.11 -1.74
N PRO A 227 26.06 11.08 -1.88
CA PRO A 227 27.12 10.99 -2.89
C PRO A 227 28.06 9.82 -2.58
N PRO A 228 28.74 9.23 -3.59
CA PRO A 228 29.62 8.08 -3.41
C PRO A 228 30.68 8.25 -2.30
N SER A 229 31.25 9.45 -2.17
CA SER A 229 32.25 9.78 -1.13
C SER A 229 31.76 9.59 0.31
N LEU A 230 30.45 9.64 0.55
CA LEU A 230 29.83 9.42 1.85
C LEU A 230 29.11 8.08 1.93
N ARG A 231 28.50 7.65 0.82
CA ARG A 231 27.77 6.39 0.72
C ARG A 231 28.67 5.18 0.90
N ASP A 232 29.80 5.13 0.19
CA ASP A 232 30.63 3.92 0.15
C ASP A 232 31.30 3.65 1.52
N PRO A 233 31.83 4.66 2.24
CA PRO A 233 32.28 4.47 3.63
C PRO A 233 31.15 4.07 4.60
N LEU A 234 29.91 4.52 4.37
CA LEU A 234 28.76 4.13 5.17
C LEU A 234 28.41 2.65 4.93
N LEU A 235 28.33 2.25 3.66
CA LEU A 235 28.08 0.86 3.25
C LEU A 235 29.13 -0.09 3.84
N ALA A 236 30.41 0.32 3.87
CA ALA A 236 31.49 -0.49 4.47
C ALA A 236 31.31 -0.77 5.97
N LYS A 237 30.49 0.01 6.68
CA LYS A 237 30.20 -0.18 8.12
C LYS A 237 28.90 -0.94 8.37
N ILE A 238 28.07 -1.16 7.34
CA ILE A 238 26.84 -1.93 7.46
C ILE A 238 27.17 -3.42 7.64
N PRO A 239 26.45 -4.17 8.50
CA PRO A 239 26.68 -5.61 8.63
C PRO A 239 26.61 -6.33 7.27
N PRO A 240 27.62 -7.12 6.86
CA PRO A 240 27.76 -7.61 5.47
C PRO A 240 26.57 -8.40 4.91
N LYS A 241 25.79 -9.07 5.76
CA LYS A 241 24.62 -9.85 5.33
C LYS A 241 23.33 -9.02 5.22
N THR A 242 23.38 -7.71 5.45
CA THR A 242 22.21 -6.83 5.33
C THR A 242 21.63 -6.90 3.91
N ILE A 243 20.30 -6.86 3.79
CA ILE A 243 19.59 -6.79 2.52
C ILE A 243 19.07 -5.36 2.34
N LEU A 244 19.43 -4.70 1.24
CA LEU A 244 18.97 -3.36 0.93
C LEU A 244 17.70 -3.43 0.06
N CYS A 245 16.61 -2.84 0.56
CA CYS A 245 15.31 -2.88 -0.08
C CYS A 245 15.13 -1.65 -0.99
N HIS A 246 15.11 -1.90 -2.30
CA HIS A 246 14.96 -0.88 -3.34
C HIS A 246 13.49 -0.63 -3.63
N TRP A 247 12.93 0.46 -3.10
CA TRP A 247 11.56 0.86 -3.41
C TRP A 247 11.50 1.91 -4.51
N GLN A 248 10.59 1.69 -5.46
CA GLN A 248 10.30 2.62 -6.57
C GLN A 248 8.89 2.34 -7.09
N TYR A 249 8.07 3.39 -7.14
CA TYR A 249 6.64 3.29 -7.46
C TYR A 249 6.28 3.92 -8.81
N SER A 250 7.26 4.51 -9.51
CA SER A 250 7.09 5.05 -10.86
C SER A 250 7.71 4.11 -11.89
N SER A 251 6.89 3.59 -12.82
CA SER A 251 7.39 3.02 -14.09
C SER A 251 7.64 4.10 -15.15
N ILE A 252 7.25 5.35 -14.85
CA ILE A 252 7.24 6.49 -15.76
C ILE A 252 8.25 7.54 -15.24
N PRO A 253 9.09 8.16 -16.09
CA PRO A 253 9.96 9.28 -15.71
C PRO A 253 9.22 10.38 -14.92
N ARG A 254 9.91 11.06 -13.99
CA ARG A 254 9.32 12.20 -13.27
C ARG A 254 8.84 13.33 -14.19
N GLU A 255 9.45 13.46 -15.37
CA GLU A 255 9.21 14.54 -16.33
C GLU A 255 7.83 14.43 -17.01
N THR A 256 7.36 13.21 -17.28
CA THR A 256 6.06 12.92 -17.89
C THR A 256 4.88 13.01 -16.91
N ARG A 257 5.12 13.30 -15.61
CA ARG A 257 4.05 13.62 -14.63
C ARG A 257 3.41 15.00 -14.85
N ARG A 258 3.93 15.83 -15.76
CA ARG A 258 3.42 17.19 -16.05
C ARG A 258 2.23 17.21 -17.02
N GLY A 259 1.22 16.39 -16.77
CA GLY A 259 -0.12 16.58 -17.36
C GLY A 259 -0.27 16.26 -18.84
N GLU A 260 0.66 15.55 -19.48
CA GLU A 260 0.42 15.00 -20.81
C GLU A 260 -0.54 13.82 -20.69
N ALA A 261 -1.70 13.94 -21.32
CA ALA A 261 -2.66 12.86 -21.45
C ALA A 261 -1.98 11.71 -22.21
N LEU A 262 -1.65 10.63 -21.50
CA LEU A 262 -1.28 9.38 -22.16
C LEU A 262 -2.56 8.82 -22.78
N GLU A 263 -2.70 9.02 -24.09
CA GLU A 263 -3.72 8.37 -24.91
C GLU A 263 -3.73 6.86 -24.65
N PRO A 264 -4.90 6.19 -24.65
CA PRO A 264 -4.97 4.74 -24.57
C PRO A 264 -4.11 4.10 -25.67
N GLY A 265 -2.98 3.48 -25.31
CA GLY A 265 -2.04 2.87 -26.25
C GLY A 265 -0.73 3.65 -26.48
N ALA A 266 -0.54 4.81 -25.85
CA ALA A 266 0.75 5.48 -25.85
C ALA A 266 1.79 4.62 -25.10
N ARG A 267 2.80 4.11 -25.83
CA ARG A 267 3.96 3.47 -25.21
C ARG A 267 4.72 4.52 -24.43
N VAL A 268 4.63 4.47 -23.10
CA VAL A 268 5.60 5.15 -22.24
C VAL A 268 6.96 4.56 -22.59
N VAL A 269 7.83 5.37 -23.17
CA VAL A 269 9.24 4.99 -23.35
C VAL A 269 9.77 4.69 -21.95
N GLN A 270 10.18 3.43 -21.74
CA GLN A 270 10.74 2.88 -20.51
C GLN A 270 11.87 3.80 -20.01
N GLY A 271 11.51 4.77 -19.17
CA GLY A 271 12.47 5.48 -18.36
C GLY A 271 13.02 4.49 -17.38
N ALA A 272 14.31 4.21 -17.49
CA ALA A 272 15.04 3.35 -16.58
C ALA A 272 14.50 3.52 -15.15
N PHE A 273 13.85 2.48 -14.62
CA PHE A 273 14.02 2.13 -13.22
C PHE A 273 15.49 2.42 -12.88
N GLU A 274 15.83 3.17 -11.83
CA GLU A 274 17.21 3.62 -11.59
C GLU A 274 18.17 2.42 -11.40
N MET A 275 18.57 1.81 -12.52
CA MET A 275 19.28 0.54 -12.63
C MET A 275 20.64 0.64 -11.95
N GLU A 276 21.20 1.85 -11.97
CA GLU A 276 22.43 2.23 -11.28
C GLU A 276 22.37 1.87 -9.79
N ARG A 277 21.25 2.12 -9.12
CA ARG A 277 21.11 1.84 -7.67
C ARG A 277 21.23 0.36 -7.34
N TRP A 278 20.71 -0.51 -8.21
CA TRP A 278 20.84 -1.96 -8.05
C TRP A 278 22.28 -2.41 -8.22
N ILE A 279 22.94 -1.91 -9.26
CA ILE A 279 24.34 -2.22 -9.56
C ILE A 279 25.25 -1.79 -8.42
N GLU A 280 25.02 -0.60 -7.86
CA GLU A 280 25.81 -0.06 -6.74
C GLU A 280 25.72 -0.95 -5.50
N ILE A 281 24.52 -1.41 -5.16
CA ILE A 281 24.30 -2.29 -3.99
C ILE A 281 24.98 -3.65 -4.19
N ARG A 282 24.84 -4.23 -5.38
CA ARG A 282 25.50 -5.51 -5.70
C ARG A 282 27.02 -5.35 -5.71
N LYS A 283 27.56 -4.26 -6.25
CA LYS A 283 29.00 -3.96 -6.24
C LYS A 283 29.55 -3.81 -4.82
N ALA A 284 28.75 -3.27 -3.90
CA ALA A 284 29.08 -3.18 -2.48
C ALA A 284 28.97 -4.53 -1.73
N GLY A 285 28.59 -5.62 -2.42
CA GLY A 285 28.55 -6.97 -1.85
C GLY A 285 27.26 -7.33 -1.13
N PHE A 286 26.20 -6.51 -1.24
CA PHE A 286 24.94 -6.75 -0.56
C PHE A 286 23.91 -7.45 -1.46
N ASP A 287 23.02 -8.23 -0.82
CA ASP A 287 21.79 -8.67 -1.47
C ASP A 287 20.74 -7.55 -1.45
N THR A 288 19.75 -7.69 -2.34
CA THR A 288 18.71 -6.69 -2.51
C THR A 288 17.36 -7.31 -2.88
N LEU A 289 16.30 -6.60 -2.51
CA LEU A 289 14.91 -6.91 -2.83
C LEU A 289 14.28 -5.70 -3.52
N GLY A 290 13.49 -5.96 -4.57
CA GLY A 290 12.75 -4.91 -5.27
C GLY A 290 11.38 -4.70 -4.65
N VAL A 291 11.00 -3.46 -4.41
CA VAL A 291 9.78 -3.13 -3.66
C VAL A 291 8.85 -2.26 -4.49
N SER A 292 7.89 -2.89 -5.16
CA SER A 292 6.83 -2.24 -5.93
C SER A 292 5.66 -1.88 -5.03
N CYS A 293 4.80 -0.93 -5.39
CA CYS A 293 3.57 -0.63 -4.64
C CYS A 293 2.36 -1.30 -5.27
N LYS A 294 1.55 -2.02 -4.48
CA LYS A 294 0.36 -2.75 -4.95
C LYS A 294 -0.98 -2.07 -4.67
N ASN A 295 -0.98 -1.02 -3.84
CA ASN A 295 -2.19 -0.35 -3.39
C ASN A 295 -2.19 1.16 -3.61
N TRP A 296 -1.32 1.64 -4.52
CA TRP A 296 -1.38 3.03 -4.96
C TRP A 296 -2.72 3.30 -5.66
N GLY A 297 -3.52 4.18 -5.09
CA GLY A 297 -4.88 4.49 -5.53
C GLY A 297 -5.77 4.82 -4.34
N SER A 298 -7.04 5.14 -4.58
CA SER A 298 -8.00 5.59 -3.54
C SER A 298 -8.80 4.44 -2.90
N LEU A 299 -9.79 3.95 -3.65
CA LEU A 299 -10.69 2.86 -3.24
C LEU A 299 -10.30 1.55 -3.92
N VAL A 300 -9.76 1.66 -5.12
CA VAL A 300 -9.30 0.57 -5.96
C VAL A 300 -7.92 0.96 -6.49
N PRO A 301 -6.92 0.05 -6.50
CA PRO A 301 -5.60 0.37 -7.01
C PRO A 301 -5.64 0.79 -8.48
N MET A 302 -4.69 1.65 -8.87
CA MET A 302 -4.54 2.09 -10.26
C MET A 302 -3.91 1.01 -11.15
N TYR A 303 -4.48 -0.20 -11.19
CA TYR A 303 -3.89 -1.37 -11.86
C TYR A 303 -3.63 -1.16 -13.34
N ALA A 304 -4.58 -0.55 -14.07
CA ALA A 304 -4.45 -0.34 -15.50
C ALA A 304 -3.43 0.73 -15.89
N ARG A 305 -3.16 1.71 -15.01
CA ARG A 305 -2.38 2.92 -15.33
C ARG A 305 -0.98 2.90 -14.72
N TYR A 306 -0.82 2.39 -13.50
CA TYR A 306 0.43 2.51 -12.75
C TYR A 306 0.80 1.23 -12.01
N VAL A 307 -0.10 0.71 -11.17
CA VAL A 307 0.22 -0.36 -10.22
C VAL A 307 0.63 -1.65 -10.92
N GLY A 308 -0.12 -2.06 -11.96
CA GLY A 308 0.18 -3.30 -12.69
C GLY A 308 1.54 -3.25 -13.38
N GLU A 309 1.84 -2.14 -14.05
CA GLU A 309 3.13 -1.94 -14.71
C GLU A 309 4.28 -1.84 -13.71
N ASN A 310 4.11 -1.10 -12.61
CA ASN A 310 5.13 -0.98 -11.57
C ASN A 310 5.51 -2.35 -10.99
N ILE A 311 4.54 -3.22 -10.70
CA ILE A 311 4.78 -4.59 -10.22
C ILE A 311 5.57 -5.39 -11.26
N VAL A 312 5.14 -5.37 -12.52
CA VAL A 312 5.78 -6.15 -13.60
C VAL A 312 7.20 -5.67 -13.87
N GLU A 313 7.44 -4.37 -13.94
CA GLU A 313 8.77 -3.81 -14.19
C GLU A 313 9.71 -4.06 -13.01
N MET A 314 9.23 -3.98 -11.77
CA MET A 314 10.04 -4.32 -10.60
C MET A 314 10.49 -5.79 -10.62
N ILE A 315 9.60 -6.70 -11.02
CA ILE A 315 9.90 -8.13 -11.18
C ILE A 315 10.94 -8.37 -12.27
N ARG A 316 10.80 -7.70 -13.42
CA ARG A 316 11.78 -7.76 -14.51
C ARG A 316 13.13 -7.21 -14.07
N GLY A 317 13.15 -6.10 -13.33
CA GLY A 317 14.35 -5.51 -12.75
C GLY A 317 15.05 -6.46 -11.78
N ALA A 318 14.30 -7.00 -10.82
CA ALA A 318 14.81 -7.95 -9.83
C ALA A 318 15.44 -9.19 -10.51
N HIS A 319 14.81 -9.72 -11.56
CA HIS A 319 15.38 -10.85 -12.31
C HIS A 319 16.63 -10.46 -13.10
N ARG A 320 16.65 -9.28 -13.73
CA ARG A 320 17.77 -8.79 -14.53
C ARG A 320 19.03 -8.55 -13.68
N PHE A 321 18.86 -8.08 -12.45
CA PHE A 321 19.96 -7.69 -11.56
C PHE A 321 20.30 -8.73 -10.49
N ASP A 322 19.82 -9.97 -10.64
CA ASP A 322 20.09 -11.06 -9.70
C ASP A 322 19.74 -10.68 -8.25
N ALA A 323 18.59 -10.02 -8.09
CA ALA A 323 18.02 -9.74 -6.78
C ALA A 323 17.44 -11.01 -6.17
N LEU A 324 17.27 -11.03 -4.85
CA LEU A 324 16.63 -12.16 -4.16
C LEU A 324 15.16 -12.35 -4.60
N GLY A 325 14.54 -11.29 -5.11
CA GLY A 325 13.17 -11.26 -5.62
C GLY A 325 12.51 -9.91 -5.34
N THR A 326 11.19 -9.93 -5.14
CA THR A 326 10.41 -8.70 -4.92
C THR A 326 9.48 -8.77 -3.71
N ILE A 327 9.12 -7.60 -3.20
CA ILE A 327 8.06 -7.36 -2.22
C ILE A 327 7.04 -6.41 -2.86
N MET A 328 5.77 -6.78 -2.83
CA MET A 328 4.68 -5.91 -3.22
C MET A 328 4.16 -5.16 -1.98
N SER A 329 4.56 -3.90 -1.84
CA SER A 329 4.22 -3.06 -0.70
C SER A 329 2.74 -2.68 -0.66
N SER A 330 2.10 -2.80 0.51
CA SER A 330 0.90 -2.05 0.88
C SER A 330 1.37 -0.84 1.67
N TRP A 331 0.77 0.32 1.47
CA TRP A 331 0.95 1.44 2.40
C TRP A 331 -0.40 1.84 2.96
N ALA A 332 -0.52 1.86 4.28
CA ALA A 332 -1.76 2.17 4.95
C ALA A 332 -2.21 3.62 4.75
N CYS A 333 -1.31 4.50 4.28
CA CYS A 333 -1.62 5.87 3.92
C CYS A 333 -2.59 6.00 2.74
N PHE A 334 -2.78 4.94 1.95
CA PHE A 334 -3.80 4.87 0.89
C PHE A 334 -5.14 4.33 1.41
N SER A 335 -5.19 3.82 2.65
CA SER A 335 -6.38 3.29 3.32
C SER A 335 -7.21 2.29 2.52
N MET A 336 -6.54 1.50 1.70
CA MET A 336 -7.20 0.60 0.78
C MET A 336 -7.58 -0.71 1.49
N PRO A 337 -8.80 -1.23 1.28
CA PRO A 337 -9.14 -2.54 1.80
C PRO A 337 -8.27 -3.62 1.14
N LEU A 338 -7.66 -4.50 1.95
CA LEU A 338 -6.86 -5.63 1.45
C LEU A 338 -7.51 -6.44 0.32
N PRO A 339 -8.84 -6.72 0.28
CA PRO A 339 -9.44 -7.45 -0.84
C PRO A 339 -9.22 -6.78 -2.20
N MET A 340 -9.09 -5.45 -2.25
CA MET A 340 -8.84 -4.72 -3.49
C MET A 340 -7.39 -4.83 -3.96
N GLU A 341 -6.48 -5.27 -3.09
CA GLU A 341 -5.07 -5.47 -3.39
C GLU A 341 -4.78 -6.87 -3.99
N ASP A 342 -5.76 -7.79 -3.93
CA ASP A 342 -5.62 -9.21 -4.30
C ASP A 342 -5.19 -9.42 -5.74
N PHE A 343 -5.67 -8.58 -6.67
CA PHE A 343 -5.26 -8.67 -8.08
C PHE A 343 -3.77 -8.40 -8.25
N GLY A 344 -3.24 -7.37 -7.57
CA GLY A 344 -1.82 -7.01 -7.59
C GLY A 344 -0.95 -8.09 -6.98
N MET A 345 -1.39 -8.69 -5.87
CA MET A 345 -0.69 -9.82 -5.24
C MET A 345 -0.62 -11.04 -6.16
N ALA A 346 -1.75 -11.39 -6.79
CA ALA A 346 -1.80 -12.48 -7.76
C ALA A 346 -0.92 -12.18 -8.97
N LEU A 347 -0.98 -10.95 -9.51
CA LEU A 347 -0.18 -10.51 -10.65
C LEU A 347 1.31 -10.61 -10.33
N GLY A 348 1.78 -10.07 -9.22
CA GLY A 348 3.21 -10.11 -8.92
C GLY A 348 3.71 -11.52 -8.60
N ALA A 349 2.91 -12.36 -7.95
CA ALA A 349 3.29 -13.75 -7.72
C ALA A 349 3.35 -14.56 -9.03
N ASP A 350 2.38 -14.34 -9.92
CA ASP A 350 2.30 -14.93 -11.25
C ASP A 350 3.51 -14.53 -12.12
N ARG A 351 3.80 -13.23 -12.19
CA ARG A 351 4.89 -12.70 -13.02
C ARG A 351 6.26 -13.03 -12.45
N GLY A 352 6.41 -13.08 -11.13
CA GLY A 352 7.64 -13.54 -10.47
C GLY A 352 7.88 -15.04 -10.64
N TRP A 353 6.84 -15.82 -10.94
CA TRP A 353 6.97 -17.24 -11.24
C TRP A 353 7.49 -17.51 -12.65
N ARG A 354 7.07 -16.70 -13.63
CA ARG A 354 7.38 -16.88 -15.06
C ARG A 354 7.87 -15.61 -15.75
N VAL A 355 8.91 -14.99 -15.19
CA VAL A 355 9.52 -13.75 -15.70
C VAL A 355 9.96 -13.89 -17.17
N ARG A 356 10.48 -15.05 -17.56
CA ARG A 356 11.08 -15.29 -18.88
C ARG A 356 10.08 -15.62 -20.00
N ARG A 357 8.80 -15.84 -19.66
CA ARG A 357 7.77 -16.26 -20.64
C ARG A 357 6.97 -15.06 -21.14
N GLU A 358 6.46 -15.18 -22.36
CA GLU A 358 5.56 -14.17 -22.93
C GLU A 358 4.33 -13.96 -22.04
N THR A 359 3.96 -12.70 -21.86
CA THR A 359 2.89 -12.32 -20.94
C THR A 359 1.55 -12.34 -21.64
N ASP A 360 0.82 -13.46 -21.54
CA ASP A 360 -0.63 -13.44 -21.79
C ASP A 360 -1.31 -12.67 -20.65
N ARG A 361 -1.66 -11.41 -20.93
CA ARG A 361 -2.35 -10.55 -19.97
C ARG A 361 -3.82 -10.97 -19.85
N ARG A 362 -4.51 -11.17 -20.97
CA ARG A 362 -5.94 -11.46 -20.98
C ARG A 362 -6.22 -12.82 -20.34
N GLY A 363 -5.45 -13.85 -20.67
CA GLY A 363 -5.61 -15.17 -20.07
C GLY A 363 -5.33 -15.17 -18.56
N PHE A 364 -4.38 -14.36 -18.08
CA PHE A 364 -4.18 -14.17 -16.63
C PHE A 364 -5.41 -13.53 -15.98
N GLU A 365 -5.93 -12.44 -16.56
CA GLU A 365 -7.10 -11.72 -16.01
C GLU A 365 -8.35 -12.62 -15.97
N GLU A 366 -8.57 -13.42 -17.01
CA GLU A 366 -9.66 -14.40 -17.08
C GLU A 366 -9.46 -15.54 -16.07
N ALA A 367 -8.26 -16.10 -15.97
CA ALA A 367 -7.95 -17.14 -15.00
C ALA A 367 -8.14 -16.63 -13.56
N TRP A 368 -7.69 -15.40 -13.27
CA TRP A 368 -7.87 -14.78 -11.97
C TRP A 368 -9.35 -14.51 -11.67
N ALA A 369 -10.13 -13.98 -12.62
CA ALA A 369 -11.56 -13.77 -12.43
C ALA A 369 -12.33 -15.08 -12.19
N ARG A 370 -11.96 -16.17 -12.89
CA ARG A 370 -12.49 -17.53 -12.65
C ARG A 370 -12.13 -18.03 -11.26
N LEU A 371 -10.87 -17.89 -10.85
CA LEU A 371 -10.38 -18.35 -9.55
C LEU A 371 -10.88 -17.49 -8.38
N ARG A 372 -11.10 -16.20 -8.57
CA ARG A 372 -11.54 -15.29 -7.50
C ARG A 372 -13.06 -15.23 -7.36
N PHE A 373 -13.78 -15.13 -8.48
CA PHE A 373 -15.23 -14.87 -8.50
C PHE A 373 -16.05 -16.03 -9.07
N GLY A 374 -15.41 -16.97 -9.77
CA GLY A 374 -16.13 -18.01 -10.53
C GLY A 374 -16.79 -17.46 -11.79
N LEU A 375 -16.27 -16.35 -12.32
CA LEU A 375 -16.78 -15.69 -13.53
C LEU A 375 -15.98 -16.16 -14.76
N PRO A 376 -16.62 -16.34 -15.93
CA PRO A 376 -15.98 -16.98 -17.08
C PRO A 376 -14.97 -16.10 -17.84
N ASP A 377 -15.06 -14.78 -17.65
CA ASP A 377 -14.35 -13.76 -18.42
C ASP A 377 -13.72 -12.69 -17.50
N ALA A 378 -12.95 -11.76 -18.09
CA ALA A 378 -12.24 -10.72 -17.36
C ALA A 378 -13.06 -9.46 -17.04
N ARG A 379 -14.40 -9.45 -17.22
CA ARG A 379 -15.22 -8.25 -16.98
C ARG A 379 -15.13 -7.71 -15.54
N ALA A 380 -14.91 -8.58 -14.56
CA ALA A 380 -14.66 -8.15 -13.18
C ALA A 380 -13.33 -7.38 -13.06
N VAL A 381 -12.31 -7.77 -13.82
CA VAL A 381 -11.02 -7.06 -13.88
C VAL A 381 -11.16 -5.75 -14.66
N GLU A 382 -11.95 -5.73 -15.74
CA GLU A 382 -12.28 -4.49 -16.46
C GLU A 382 -12.96 -3.48 -15.53
N ALA A 383 -13.91 -3.92 -14.68
CA ALA A 383 -14.51 -3.06 -13.68
C ALA A 383 -13.47 -2.53 -12.67
N ILE A 384 -12.54 -3.37 -12.20
CA ILE A 384 -11.42 -2.95 -11.35
C ILE A 384 -10.56 -1.88 -12.06
N HIS A 385 -10.23 -2.08 -13.33
CA HIS A 385 -9.46 -1.12 -14.13
C HIS A 385 -10.17 0.23 -14.29
N LEU A 386 -11.48 0.22 -14.60
CA LEU A 386 -12.29 1.44 -14.67
C LEU A 386 -12.33 2.16 -13.31
N LEU A 387 -12.39 1.39 -12.22
CA LEU A 387 -12.49 1.91 -10.85
C LEU A 387 -11.14 2.32 -10.25
N GLY A 388 -10.02 1.95 -10.85
CA GLY A 388 -8.68 2.36 -10.44
C GLY A 388 -8.27 3.77 -10.87
N GLY A 389 -9.07 4.50 -11.65
CA GLY A 389 -8.75 5.86 -12.08
C GLY A 389 -8.82 6.91 -10.96
N GLU A 390 -7.86 7.83 -10.97
CA GLU A 390 -7.90 9.10 -10.21
C GLU A 390 -8.19 10.26 -11.15
N ILE A 391 -8.82 11.32 -10.64
CA ILE A 391 -8.78 12.62 -11.33
C ILE A 391 -7.52 13.30 -10.85
N GLU A 392 -6.85 14.00 -11.75
CA GLU A 392 -5.69 14.84 -11.47
C GLU A 392 -6.04 16.22 -12.06
N LEU A 393 -6.34 17.23 -11.23
CA LEU A 393 -6.57 18.58 -11.77
C LEU A 393 -5.24 19.13 -12.31
N PRO A 394 -5.16 19.44 -13.61
CA PRO A 394 -3.98 20.09 -14.15
C PRO A 394 -3.87 21.48 -13.54
N THR A 395 -2.69 21.88 -13.12
CA THR A 395 -2.41 23.27 -12.71
C THR A 395 -1.02 23.62 -13.21
N LYS A 396 -0.90 24.67 -14.03
CA LYS A 396 0.41 25.11 -14.58
C LYS A 396 1.39 25.59 -13.50
N HIS A 397 0.90 25.92 -12.30
CA HIS A 397 1.66 26.65 -11.29
C HIS A 397 1.53 26.15 -9.84
N THR A 398 0.99 24.96 -9.56
CA THR A 398 1.11 24.48 -8.18
C THR A 398 2.56 24.06 -7.93
N LYS A 399 3.24 24.77 -7.02
CA LYS A 399 4.50 24.33 -6.38
C LYS A 399 4.37 22.99 -5.63
N LEU A 400 3.23 22.30 -5.76
CA LEU A 400 2.86 21.08 -5.03
C LEU A 400 3.27 19.80 -5.75
N GLY A 401 3.57 19.84 -7.06
CA GLY A 401 4.19 18.72 -7.79
C GLY A 401 3.46 17.36 -7.70
N ARG A 402 2.19 17.34 -7.26
CA ARG A 402 1.36 16.15 -7.12
C ARG A 402 -0.02 16.39 -7.72
N PRO A 403 -0.55 15.39 -8.45
CA PRO A 403 -1.90 15.43 -8.98
C PRO A 403 -2.97 15.58 -7.88
N VAL A 404 -4.12 16.14 -8.26
CA VAL A 404 -5.22 16.47 -7.34
C VAL A 404 -6.32 15.41 -7.39
N HIS A 405 -6.50 14.64 -6.31
CA HIS A 405 -7.33 13.43 -6.30
C HIS A 405 -8.78 13.63 -5.81
N LEU A 406 -9.79 13.51 -6.70
CA LEU A 406 -11.19 13.82 -6.34
C LEU A 406 -11.94 12.89 -5.38
N PRO A 407 -11.79 11.55 -5.40
CA PRO A 407 -12.38 10.73 -4.33
C PRO A 407 -11.76 11.03 -2.96
N TYR A 408 -10.55 11.58 -2.91
CA TYR A 408 -9.93 12.07 -1.67
C TYR A 408 -10.32 13.50 -1.33
N TRP A 409 -10.99 14.23 -2.22
CA TRP A 409 -11.33 15.63 -1.99
C TRP A 409 -12.56 15.85 -1.12
N PHE A 410 -13.44 14.84 -1.02
CA PHE A 410 -14.67 14.87 -0.22
C PHE A 410 -14.66 13.96 1.02
N TYR A 411 -13.67 13.06 1.14
CA TYR A 411 -13.74 11.90 2.05
C TYR A 411 -12.42 11.64 2.78
N MET A 412 -11.70 12.70 3.13
CA MET A 412 -10.40 12.65 3.81
C MET A 412 -10.43 11.97 5.21
N ASP A 413 -11.59 11.51 5.63
CA ASP A 413 -11.78 10.69 6.82
C ASP A 413 -11.55 9.20 6.60
N LEU A 414 -11.59 8.75 5.35
CA LEU A 414 -11.10 7.43 4.98
C LEU A 414 -9.58 7.44 4.81
N VAL A 415 -9.00 8.58 4.41
CA VAL A 415 -7.62 8.66 3.95
C VAL A 415 -7.00 9.94 4.49
N LEU A 416 -6.30 9.80 5.63
CA LEU A 416 -5.35 10.76 6.21
C LEU A 416 -5.67 12.27 6.05
N HIS A 417 -5.89 12.91 7.19
CA HIS A 417 -5.67 14.34 7.40
C HIS A 417 -4.47 14.87 6.62
N PHE A 418 -4.60 16.01 5.91
CA PHE A 418 -3.62 17.10 5.74
C PHE A 418 -4.14 18.20 4.79
N PRO A 419 -4.37 19.44 5.28
CA PRO A 419 -4.26 20.65 4.47
C PRO A 419 -2.82 21.21 4.50
N ASN A 420 -2.33 21.59 3.32
CA ASN A 420 -1.19 22.47 2.97
C ASN A 420 0.04 22.62 3.89
N ALA A 421 1.20 22.48 3.23
CA ALA A 421 2.58 22.72 3.67
C ALA A 421 3.30 21.48 4.20
N HIS A 422 4.47 21.23 3.62
CA HIS A 422 5.42 20.20 4.03
C HIS A 422 5.82 20.35 5.51
N GLU A 423 5.65 21.55 6.08
CA GLU A 423 5.85 21.84 7.50
C GLU A 423 4.72 21.32 8.40
N ASP A 424 3.46 21.30 7.94
CA ASP A 424 2.33 20.72 8.69
C ASP A 424 2.31 19.19 8.65
N ARG A 425 2.93 18.59 7.62
CA ARG A 425 3.24 17.15 7.54
C ARG A 425 4.22 16.70 8.64
N ILE A 426 5.17 17.58 8.96
CA ILE A 426 6.27 17.34 9.89
C ILE A 426 5.81 17.72 11.31
N LYS A 427 5.29 18.95 11.46
CA LYS A 427 4.00 19.33 12.07
C LYS A 427 3.33 18.37 13.07
N TYR A 428 2.39 17.65 12.46
CA TYR A 428 1.28 17.07 13.15
C TYR A 428 1.19 15.58 13.00
N GLY A 429 2.16 14.92 12.35
CA GLY A 429 2.11 13.51 11.90
C GLY A 429 0.68 13.01 11.62
N ALA A 430 0.38 11.73 11.79
CA ALA A 430 -1.03 11.35 11.84
C ALA A 430 -1.63 11.85 13.15
N ALA A 431 -2.34 12.97 13.06
CA ALA A 431 -2.96 13.72 14.15
C ALA A 431 -3.22 12.88 15.41
N GLY A 432 -2.82 13.43 16.57
CA GLY A 432 -3.53 13.11 17.79
C GLY A 432 -5.03 13.29 17.53
N PHE A 433 -5.81 12.28 17.88
CA PHE A 433 -7.27 12.19 17.66
C PHE A 433 -8.09 13.37 18.24
N ASP A 434 -7.43 14.37 18.85
CA ASP A 434 -8.01 15.53 19.53
C ASP A 434 -8.03 16.83 18.70
N GLN A 435 -7.50 16.86 17.47
CA GLN A 435 -7.57 18.07 16.63
C GLN A 435 -8.81 18.07 15.73
N LYS A 436 -9.76 18.99 16.00
CA LYS A 436 -10.92 19.24 15.12
C LYS A 436 -10.46 19.73 13.74
N VAL A 437 -10.71 18.94 12.70
CA VAL A 437 -10.41 19.33 11.31
C VAL A 437 -11.52 20.22 10.75
N ASP A 438 -11.13 21.38 10.22
CA ASP A 438 -12.06 22.29 9.51
C ASP A 438 -12.24 21.86 8.05
N TRP A 439 -13.06 20.82 7.88
CA TRP A 439 -13.44 20.24 6.60
C TRP A 439 -14.12 21.24 5.65
N LYS A 440 -14.91 22.15 6.20
CA LYS A 440 -15.58 23.21 5.43
C LYS A 440 -14.55 24.08 4.71
N ARG A 441 -13.56 24.60 5.44
CA ARG A 441 -12.51 25.45 4.87
C ARG A 441 -11.67 24.74 3.81
N ILE A 442 -11.44 23.43 3.99
CA ILE A 442 -10.73 22.61 3.00
C ILE A 442 -11.50 22.59 1.67
N VAL A 443 -12.80 22.30 1.69
CA VAL A 443 -13.64 22.24 0.49
C VAL A 443 -13.78 23.62 -0.16
N GLU A 444 -13.94 24.69 0.61
CA GLU A 444 -13.98 26.07 0.08
C GLU A 444 -12.70 26.43 -0.67
N ARG A 445 -11.53 26.13 -0.10
CA ARG A 445 -10.22 26.34 -0.77
C ARG A 445 -10.10 25.56 -2.07
N LYS A 446 -10.61 24.33 -2.09
CA LYS A 446 -10.59 23.44 -3.26
C LYS A 446 -11.46 23.98 -4.41
N ILE A 447 -12.68 24.44 -4.09
CA ILE A 447 -13.57 25.09 -5.06
C ILE A 447 -12.92 26.37 -5.59
N ALA A 448 -12.33 27.18 -4.71
CA ALA A 448 -11.60 28.38 -5.11
C ALA A 448 -10.42 28.07 -6.05
N LEU A 449 -9.63 27.02 -5.77
CA LEU A 449 -8.55 26.56 -6.67
C LEU A 449 -9.08 26.11 -8.03
N TYR A 450 -10.21 25.42 -8.09
CA TYR A 450 -10.84 25.03 -9.35
C TYR A 450 -11.26 26.26 -10.16
N HIS A 451 -11.90 27.25 -9.53
CA HIS A 451 -12.27 28.50 -10.19
C HIS A 451 -11.08 29.34 -10.65
N ALA A 452 -9.97 29.29 -9.90
CA ALA A 452 -8.73 29.99 -10.24
C ALA A 452 -7.86 29.23 -11.25
N SER A 453 -8.25 28.02 -11.67
CA SER A 453 -7.45 27.20 -12.60
C SER A 453 -7.60 27.68 -14.05
N GLU A 454 -6.48 27.96 -14.71
CA GLU A 454 -6.41 28.32 -16.14
C GLU A 454 -6.83 27.18 -17.08
N VAL A 455 -6.91 25.95 -16.57
CA VAL A 455 -7.23 24.71 -17.32
C VAL A 455 -8.55 24.12 -16.82
N ARG A 456 -9.50 24.98 -16.46
CA ARG A 456 -10.82 24.59 -15.93
C ARG A 456 -11.58 23.63 -16.86
N ALA A 457 -11.47 23.79 -18.18
CA ALA A 457 -12.09 22.89 -19.15
C ALA A 457 -11.51 21.47 -19.06
N ASP A 458 -10.18 21.35 -18.98
CA ASP A 458 -9.49 20.05 -18.84
C ASP A 458 -9.84 19.37 -17.52
N ALA A 459 -9.96 20.16 -16.45
CA ALA A 459 -10.44 19.71 -15.15
C ALA A 459 -11.87 19.16 -15.22
N ALA A 460 -12.81 19.90 -15.81
CA ALA A 460 -14.19 19.48 -15.98
C ALA A 460 -14.30 18.18 -16.81
N GLU A 461 -13.53 18.07 -17.89
CA GLU A 461 -13.52 16.88 -18.73
C GLU A 461 -12.86 15.67 -18.03
N ALA A 462 -11.82 15.87 -17.21
CA ALA A 462 -11.27 14.82 -16.36
C ALA A 462 -12.32 14.30 -15.35
N ILE A 463 -13.14 15.19 -14.77
CA ILE A 463 -14.27 14.84 -13.90
C ILE A 463 -15.33 14.07 -14.68
N GLY A 464 -15.66 14.52 -15.89
CA GLY A 464 -16.57 13.84 -16.81
C GLY A 464 -16.11 12.42 -17.12
N ARG A 465 -14.84 12.22 -17.49
CA ARG A 465 -14.25 10.89 -17.73
C ARG A 465 -14.38 9.97 -16.54
N PHE A 466 -14.04 10.45 -15.34
CA PHE A 466 -14.14 9.67 -14.11
C PHE A 466 -15.57 9.23 -13.80
N ALA A 467 -16.57 10.09 -14.05
CA ALA A 467 -17.97 9.74 -13.92
C ALA A 467 -18.42 8.73 -14.98
N ARG A 468 -17.98 8.86 -16.24
CA ARG A 468 -18.27 7.90 -17.32
C ARG A 468 -17.69 6.52 -17.02
N GLN A 469 -16.44 6.44 -16.54
CA GLN A 469 -15.83 5.18 -16.09
C GLN A 469 -16.62 4.53 -14.94
N ALA A 470 -17.06 5.33 -13.97
CA ALA A 470 -17.88 4.86 -12.86
C ALA A 470 -19.23 4.30 -13.34
N ARG A 471 -19.89 4.94 -14.31
CA ARG A 471 -21.13 4.44 -14.93
C ARG A 471 -20.92 3.13 -15.68
N ALA A 472 -19.87 3.04 -16.50
CA ALA A 472 -19.53 1.81 -17.22
C ALA A 472 -19.33 0.62 -16.26
N ALA A 473 -18.64 0.84 -15.13
CA ALA A 473 -18.51 -0.18 -14.09
C ALA A 473 -19.87 -0.54 -13.46
N GLN A 474 -20.74 0.43 -13.19
CA GLN A 474 -22.09 0.20 -12.65
C GLN A 474 -22.99 -0.62 -13.57
N GLU A 475 -22.84 -0.52 -14.89
CA GLU A 475 -23.60 -1.34 -15.85
C GLU A 475 -23.21 -2.83 -15.78
N MET A 476 -21.93 -3.11 -15.51
CA MET A 476 -21.40 -4.47 -15.49
C MET A 476 -21.62 -5.16 -14.13
N LEU A 477 -21.29 -4.48 -13.03
CA LEU A 477 -21.13 -5.07 -11.70
C LEU A 477 -22.37 -5.79 -11.14
N PRO A 478 -23.61 -5.32 -11.29
CA PRO A 478 -24.79 -6.03 -10.79
C PRO A 478 -24.96 -7.42 -11.42
N SER A 479 -24.74 -7.54 -12.72
CA SER A 479 -24.84 -8.81 -13.44
C SER A 479 -23.71 -9.77 -13.03
N LEU A 480 -22.49 -9.25 -12.88
CA LEU A 480 -21.34 -10.01 -12.41
C LEU A 480 -21.55 -10.52 -10.99
N ARG A 481 -22.03 -9.66 -10.07
CA ARG A 481 -22.32 -10.03 -8.68
C ARG A 481 -23.38 -11.13 -8.59
N LYS A 482 -24.41 -11.08 -9.45
CA LYS A 482 -25.46 -12.12 -9.54
C LYS A 482 -24.89 -13.45 -10.05
N ALA A 483 -24.00 -13.41 -11.05
CA ALA A 483 -23.40 -14.60 -11.65
C ALA A 483 -22.27 -15.21 -10.80
N ALA A 484 -21.65 -14.42 -9.93
CA ALA A 484 -20.48 -14.84 -9.16
C ALA A 484 -20.81 -15.98 -8.17
N ARG A 485 -20.00 -17.05 -8.23
CA ARG A 485 -20.09 -18.20 -7.32
C ARG A 485 -19.45 -17.92 -5.96
N ARG A 486 -18.51 -16.96 -5.91
CA ARG A 486 -17.72 -16.56 -4.73
C ARG A 486 -17.31 -15.08 -4.86
N GLY A 487 -16.77 -14.48 -3.80
CA GLY A 487 -16.30 -13.09 -3.81
C GLY A 487 -17.39 -12.05 -4.04
N ARG A 488 -18.65 -12.36 -3.69
CA ARG A 488 -19.79 -11.43 -3.89
C ARG A 488 -19.68 -10.15 -3.07
N ASP A 489 -19.02 -10.21 -1.91
CA ASP A 489 -18.78 -9.05 -1.05
C ASP A 489 -17.79 -8.07 -1.69
N ASP A 490 -16.73 -8.58 -2.32
CA ASP A 490 -15.78 -7.75 -3.08
C ASP A 490 -16.48 -7.07 -4.28
N LEU A 491 -17.34 -7.81 -5.01
CA LEU A 491 -18.12 -7.24 -6.11
C LEU A 491 -19.16 -6.23 -5.60
N ALA A 492 -19.72 -6.42 -4.41
CA ALA A 492 -20.61 -5.45 -3.76
C ALA A 492 -19.85 -4.18 -3.34
N TYR A 493 -18.61 -4.33 -2.88
CA TYR A 493 -17.71 -3.20 -2.64
C TYR A 493 -17.42 -2.43 -3.92
N LEU A 494 -17.07 -3.10 -5.02
CA LEU A 494 -16.84 -2.45 -6.31
C LEU A 494 -18.10 -1.75 -6.82
N GLU A 495 -19.28 -2.36 -6.66
CA GLU A 495 -20.57 -1.76 -7.03
C GLU A 495 -20.82 -0.46 -6.25
N TRP A 496 -20.54 -0.47 -4.95
CA TRP A 496 -20.59 0.73 -4.11
C TRP A 496 -19.55 1.77 -4.52
N ALA A 497 -18.30 1.37 -4.76
CA ALA A 497 -17.22 2.27 -5.15
C ALA A 497 -17.55 2.98 -6.47
N ALA A 498 -18.19 2.27 -7.41
CA ALA A 498 -18.65 2.85 -8.67
C ALA A 498 -19.73 3.93 -8.44
N LYS A 499 -20.78 3.64 -7.66
CA LYS A 499 -21.82 4.62 -7.30
C LYS A 499 -21.23 5.82 -6.56
N PHE A 500 -20.31 5.55 -5.66
CA PHE A 500 -19.63 6.56 -4.87
C PHE A 500 -18.76 7.49 -5.71
N ARG A 501 -18.01 6.94 -6.67
CA ARG A 501 -17.20 7.72 -7.61
C ARG A 501 -18.09 8.63 -8.47
N GLU A 502 -19.18 8.10 -9.03
CA GLU A 502 -20.12 8.93 -9.79
C GLU A 502 -20.73 10.04 -8.92
N HIS A 503 -21.15 9.70 -7.71
CA HIS A 503 -21.70 10.66 -6.76
C HIS A 503 -20.69 11.76 -6.40
N ALA A 504 -19.42 11.40 -6.15
CA ALA A 504 -18.35 12.34 -5.85
C ALA A 504 -18.12 13.34 -6.99
N ALA A 505 -18.11 12.86 -8.25
CA ALA A 505 -17.99 13.71 -9.43
C ALA A 505 -19.19 14.67 -9.57
N ALA A 506 -20.42 14.17 -9.43
CA ALA A 506 -21.63 14.98 -9.50
C ALA A 506 -21.66 16.05 -8.40
N ARG A 507 -21.23 15.70 -7.19
CA ARG A 507 -21.17 16.61 -6.04
C ARG A 507 -20.12 17.71 -6.24
N PHE A 508 -18.95 17.37 -6.77
CA PHE A 508 -17.92 18.37 -7.09
C PHE A 508 -18.44 19.40 -8.09
N LEU A 509 -18.99 18.95 -9.21
CA LEU A 509 -19.53 19.84 -10.25
C LEU A 509 -20.66 20.71 -9.68
N PHE A 510 -21.56 20.13 -8.89
CA PHE A 510 -22.63 20.90 -8.23
C PHE A 510 -22.10 22.06 -7.37
N LEU A 511 -21.07 21.80 -6.56
CA LEU A 511 -20.46 22.81 -5.70
C LEU A 511 -19.66 23.84 -6.47
N ALA A 512 -19.01 23.42 -7.57
CA ALA A 512 -18.18 24.27 -8.40
C ALA A 512 -18.97 25.11 -9.43
N GLU A 513 -20.21 24.75 -9.73
CA GLU A 513 -21.02 25.43 -10.77
C GLU A 513 -22.29 26.08 -10.22
N GLY A 514 -22.61 25.86 -8.94
CA GLY A 514 -23.77 26.47 -8.29
C GLY A 514 -25.09 25.84 -8.72
N GLY A 515 -25.35 24.60 -8.32
CA GLY A 515 -26.59 23.90 -8.69
C GLY A 515 -27.83 24.26 -7.86
N ALA A 516 -29.01 23.93 -8.41
CA ALA A 516 -30.31 24.26 -7.82
C ALA A 516 -30.61 23.53 -6.48
N PRO A 517 -31.45 24.10 -5.59
CA PRO A 517 -31.78 23.50 -4.27
C PRO A 517 -32.37 22.09 -4.31
N VAL A 518 -33.09 21.72 -5.39
CA VAL A 518 -33.62 20.36 -5.57
C VAL A 518 -32.50 19.35 -5.82
N ALA A 519 -31.52 19.70 -6.64
CA ALA A 519 -30.34 18.86 -6.89
C ALA A 519 -29.50 18.70 -5.62
N ARG A 520 -29.37 19.77 -4.81
CA ARG A 520 -28.74 19.73 -3.47
C ARG A 520 -29.36 18.67 -2.55
N ARG A 521 -30.70 18.65 -2.43
CA ARG A 521 -31.42 17.69 -1.59
C ARG A 521 -31.20 16.24 -2.05
N LYS A 522 -31.20 16.00 -3.36
CA LYS A 522 -30.94 14.68 -3.95
C LYS A 522 -29.51 14.20 -3.66
N LEU A 523 -28.51 15.07 -3.86
CA LEU A 523 -27.11 14.75 -3.56
C LEU A 523 -26.91 14.42 -2.07
N LEU A 524 -27.50 15.20 -1.17
CA LEU A 524 -27.46 14.90 0.26
C LEU A 524 -28.07 13.53 0.58
N ALA A 525 -29.27 13.24 0.06
CA ALA A 525 -29.94 11.97 0.31
C ALA A 525 -29.14 10.76 -0.19
N GLU A 526 -28.55 10.85 -1.39
CA GLU A 526 -27.71 9.79 -1.95
C GLU A 526 -26.42 9.62 -1.16
N GLY A 527 -25.76 10.71 -0.75
CA GLY A 527 -24.60 10.66 0.15
C GLY A 527 -24.92 9.90 1.44
N ARG A 528 -26.06 10.19 2.08
CA ARG A 528 -26.51 9.45 3.28
C ARG A 528 -26.76 7.96 3.03
N ARG A 529 -27.27 7.61 1.84
CA ARG A 529 -27.50 6.23 1.45
C ARG A 529 -26.17 5.50 1.25
N LEU A 530 -25.25 6.09 0.48
CA LEU A 530 -23.92 5.51 0.22
C LEU A 530 -23.12 5.32 1.51
N ARG A 531 -23.29 6.19 2.52
CA ARG A 531 -22.74 5.97 3.88
C ARG A 531 -23.23 4.67 4.51
N ARG A 532 -24.55 4.43 4.49
CA ARG A 532 -25.13 3.22 5.07
C ARG A 532 -24.68 1.96 4.31
N GLU A 533 -24.57 2.05 2.99
CA GLU A 533 -24.05 0.95 2.17
C GLU A 533 -22.56 0.67 2.44
N MET A 534 -21.75 1.73 2.59
CA MET A 534 -20.34 1.62 2.97
C MET A 534 -20.17 0.79 4.26
N ARG A 535 -20.93 1.10 5.32
CA ARG A 535 -20.89 0.36 6.59
C ARG A 535 -21.07 -1.14 6.37
N LYS A 536 -22.05 -1.53 5.55
CA LYS A 536 -22.33 -2.94 5.25
C LYS A 536 -21.13 -3.61 4.56
N ASN A 537 -20.50 -2.93 3.62
CA ASN A 537 -19.37 -3.47 2.85
C ASN A 537 -18.08 -3.57 3.69
N PHE A 538 -17.76 -2.53 4.48
CA PHE A 538 -16.51 -2.50 5.27
C PHE A 538 -16.55 -3.36 6.53
N ARG A 539 -17.76 -3.58 7.08
CA ARG A 539 -18.02 -4.58 8.13
C ARG A 539 -17.69 -6.01 7.72
N GLY A 540 -17.15 -6.27 6.52
CA GLY A 540 -16.55 -7.54 6.10
C GLY A 540 -15.05 -7.68 6.42
N PHE A 541 -14.35 -6.55 6.53
CA PHE A 541 -12.89 -6.50 6.37
C PHE A 541 -12.16 -5.81 7.53
N LEU A 542 -12.70 -4.68 8.01
CA LEU A 542 -12.07 -3.85 9.04
C LEU A 542 -12.54 -4.20 10.46
N ALA A 543 -11.71 -3.88 11.45
CA ALA A 543 -12.06 -4.04 12.86
C ALA A 543 -13.26 -3.14 13.24
N PRO A 544 -14.16 -3.60 14.15
CA PRO A 544 -15.39 -2.87 14.48
C PRO A 544 -15.19 -1.43 14.94
N SER A 545 -14.23 -1.15 15.83
CA SER A 545 -14.05 0.22 16.33
C SER A 545 -13.54 1.19 15.25
N GLN A 546 -12.87 0.68 14.22
CA GLN A 546 -12.47 1.49 13.06
C GLN A 546 -13.63 1.77 12.14
N THR A 547 -14.54 0.79 11.97
CA THR A 547 -15.75 1.03 11.19
C THR A 547 -16.60 2.14 11.80
N ASP A 548 -16.62 2.26 13.14
CA ASP A 548 -17.37 3.27 13.89
C ASP A 548 -16.69 4.67 13.87
N GLN A 549 -15.36 4.74 13.96
CA GLN A 549 -14.61 6.01 13.88
C GLN A 549 -14.64 6.63 12.48
N GLN A 550 -14.49 5.82 11.43
CA GLN A 550 -14.66 6.28 10.04
C GLN A 550 -16.07 6.85 9.79
N GLU A 551 -17.07 6.50 10.61
CA GLU A 551 -18.44 7.02 10.47
C GLU A 551 -18.57 8.51 10.80
N ALA A 552 -17.86 8.97 11.83
CA ALA A 552 -18.09 10.29 12.42
C ALA A 552 -17.54 11.40 11.53
N SER A 553 -16.41 11.17 10.86
CA SER A 553 -15.67 12.28 10.30
C SER A 553 -15.99 12.52 8.81
N LEU A 554 -16.30 11.45 8.03
CA LEU A 554 -16.44 11.42 6.55
C LEU A 554 -17.31 12.49 5.86
N PHE A 555 -18.26 13.11 6.56
CA PHE A 555 -19.25 13.97 5.90
C PHE A 555 -19.69 15.19 6.73
N ASP A 556 -19.19 15.35 7.95
CA ASP A 556 -19.68 16.38 8.89
C ASP A 556 -19.40 17.81 8.41
N GLY A 557 -18.22 18.07 7.85
CA GLY A 557 -17.90 19.40 7.33
C GLY A 557 -18.59 19.77 6.03
N GLU A 558 -18.99 18.78 5.25
CA GLU A 558 -19.57 19.00 3.93
C GLU A 558 -21.09 19.02 3.95
N GLU A 559 -21.71 18.30 4.88
CA GLU A 559 -23.11 18.54 5.24
C GLU A 559 -23.27 19.97 5.75
N ALA A 560 -22.34 20.48 6.56
CA ALA A 560 -22.36 21.88 6.99
C ALA A 560 -22.29 22.86 5.79
N LEU A 561 -21.48 22.58 4.76
CA LEU A 561 -21.39 23.41 3.55
C LEU A 561 -22.62 23.33 2.66
N LEU A 562 -23.14 22.13 2.43
CA LEU A 562 -24.40 21.94 1.70
C LEU A 562 -25.62 22.41 2.50
N GLN A 563 -25.50 22.66 3.80
CA GLN A 563 -26.51 23.33 4.62
C GLN A 563 -26.33 24.86 4.65
N THR A 564 -25.17 25.38 4.21
CA THR A 564 -24.95 26.83 4.11
C THR A 564 -25.66 27.36 2.85
N PRO A 565 -26.52 28.40 2.95
CA PRO A 565 -27.20 28.97 1.78
C PRO A 565 -26.17 29.48 0.75
N SER A 566 -26.45 29.26 -0.54
CA SER A 566 -25.66 29.88 -1.62
C SER A 566 -25.71 31.39 -1.47
N ARG A 567 -24.55 32.05 -1.46
CA ARG A 567 -24.48 33.50 -1.65
C ARG A 567 -24.77 33.84 -3.10
#